data_AF-A0A8J8BED6-F1
#
_entry.id   AF-A0A8J8BED6-F1
#
_cell.length_a   1.000
_cell.length_b   1.000
_cell.length_c   1.000
_cell.angle_alpha   90.00
_cell.angle_beta   90.00
_cell.angle_gamma   90.00
#
_symmetry.space_group_name_H-M   'P 1'
#
loop_
_entity.id
_entity.type
_entity.pdbx_description
1 polymer ?
#
loop_
_entity_poly.entity_id
_entity_poly.type
_entity_poly.pdbx_seq_one_letter_code
_entity_poly.pdbx_strand_id
1 'polypeptide(L)'
;AEYAAVIEIDLADIHEPIVACPNDPDDVKTLSDVAGAKIDEVFIGSCMTNIGHFRAASKLLEGKRDIPVKLWVAPPTKMDQKQLTEEGHYGVFGTAGARTEMPGCSLCMGNQAQVREGATVMSTSTRNFPNRLGKNTNVY
;
A
#
# COMPACT_ATOMS: atom_id res chain seq x y z
N ALA A 1 10.29 -33.70 -12.40
CA ALA A 1 8.99 -33.19 -12.89
C ALA A 1 9.24 -32.46 -14.20
N GLU A 2 8.25 -32.42 -15.10
CA GLU A 2 8.33 -31.72 -16.38
C GLU A 2 7.49 -30.44 -16.30
N TYR A 3 8.02 -29.32 -16.75
CA TYR A 3 7.40 -27.99 -16.65
C TYR A 3 7.32 -27.35 -18.04
N ALA A 4 6.27 -26.58 -18.30
CA ALA A 4 6.12 -25.86 -19.58
C ALA A 4 7.17 -24.76 -19.78
N ALA A 5 7.64 -24.14 -18.69
CA ALA A 5 8.74 -23.19 -18.67
C ALA A 5 9.37 -23.16 -17.26
N VAL A 6 10.65 -22.80 -17.17
CA VAL A 6 11.36 -22.53 -15.92
C VAL A 6 11.93 -21.12 -16.02
N ILE A 7 11.63 -20.28 -15.04
CA ILE A 7 12.14 -18.91 -14.93
C ILE A 7 12.97 -18.86 -13.64
N GLU A 8 14.27 -18.67 -13.79
CA GLU A 8 15.19 -18.51 -12.66
C GLU A 8 15.38 -17.02 -12.37
N ILE A 9 15.25 -16.65 -11.09
CA ILE A 9 15.41 -15.27 -10.63
C ILE A 9 16.49 -15.29 -9.55
N ASP A 10 17.64 -14.66 -9.82
CA ASP A 10 18.68 -14.46 -8.82
C ASP A 10 18.32 -13.25 -7.95
N LEU A 11 18.22 -13.46 -6.65
CA LEU A 11 17.93 -12.38 -5.70
C LEU A 11 19.05 -11.35 -5.63
N ALA A 12 20.28 -11.73 -6.00
CA ALA A 12 21.40 -10.81 -6.05
C ALA A 12 21.21 -9.72 -7.11
N ASP A 13 20.44 -9.97 -8.17
CA ASP A 13 20.19 -9.00 -9.26
C ASP A 13 19.12 -7.95 -8.90
N ILE A 14 18.37 -8.15 -7.80
CA ILE A 14 17.33 -7.22 -7.35
C ILE A 14 17.94 -6.18 -6.40
N HIS A 15 18.42 -5.08 -6.96
CA HIS A 15 19.10 -4.01 -6.22
C HIS A 15 18.19 -2.87 -5.75
N GLU A 16 16.97 -2.76 -6.29
CA GLU A 16 16.05 -1.66 -6.03
C GLU A 16 14.61 -2.16 -5.84
N PRO A 17 13.74 -1.41 -5.14
CA PRO A 17 12.31 -1.70 -5.12
C PRO A 17 11.73 -1.67 -6.53
N ILE A 18 10.84 -2.62 -6.82
CA ILE A 18 10.09 -2.71 -8.07
C ILE A 18 8.64 -2.35 -7.76
N VAL A 19 8.03 -1.52 -8.62
CA VAL A 19 6.65 -1.04 -8.47
C VAL A 19 5.85 -1.31 -9.73
N ALA A 20 4.55 -1.60 -9.57
CA ALA A 20 3.63 -1.63 -10.69
C ALA A 20 3.27 -0.18 -11.08
N CYS A 21 3.36 0.14 -12.37
CA CYS A 21 3.03 1.45 -12.90
C CYS A 21 1.51 1.66 -12.96
N PRO A 22 1.05 2.91 -13.10
CA PRO A 22 -0.38 3.20 -13.04
C PRO A 22 -1.22 2.39 -14.02
N ASN A 23 -2.20 1.68 -13.46
CA ASN A 23 -3.33 1.10 -14.17
C ASN A 23 -3.08 -0.19 -14.97
N ASP A 24 -1.92 -0.81 -14.82
CA ASP A 24 -1.61 -2.14 -15.33
C ASP A 24 -0.73 -2.90 -14.32
N PRO A 25 -1.16 -4.07 -13.80
CA PRO A 25 -0.35 -4.83 -12.84
C PRO A 25 0.88 -5.48 -13.46
N ASP A 26 0.92 -5.66 -14.80
CA ASP A 26 2.04 -6.27 -15.51
C ASP A 26 3.08 -5.22 -15.97
N ASP A 27 2.75 -3.92 -15.98
CA ASP A 27 3.71 -2.84 -16.26
C ASP A 27 4.56 -2.54 -15.01
N VAL A 28 5.63 -3.30 -14.81
CA VAL A 28 6.53 -3.16 -13.65
C VAL A 28 7.81 -2.43 -14.00
N LYS A 29 8.23 -1.49 -13.14
CA LYS A 29 9.49 -0.73 -13.29
C LYS A 29 10.24 -0.63 -11.97
N THR A 30 11.54 -0.36 -12.04
CA THR A 30 12.30 -0.02 -10.82
C THR A 30 11.81 1.32 -10.28
N LEU A 31 11.99 1.53 -8.97
CA LEU A 31 11.62 2.78 -8.33
C LEU A 31 12.33 3.98 -8.96
N SER A 32 13.58 3.81 -9.39
CA SER A 32 14.40 4.83 -10.04
C SER A 32 13.77 5.35 -11.35
N ASP A 33 13.12 4.50 -12.14
CA ASP A 33 12.47 4.88 -13.40
C ASP A 33 11.23 5.76 -13.23
N VAL A 34 10.57 5.69 -12.07
CA VAL A 34 9.31 6.40 -11.78
C VAL A 34 9.42 7.37 -10.62
N ALA A 35 10.63 7.55 -10.07
CA ALA A 35 10.89 8.44 -8.96
C ALA A 35 10.50 9.88 -9.30
N GLY A 36 9.99 10.61 -8.31
CA GLY A 36 9.54 12.00 -8.48
C GLY A 36 8.07 12.15 -8.87
N ALA A 37 7.35 11.06 -9.15
CA ALA A 37 5.90 11.09 -9.28
C ALA A 37 5.26 11.66 -7.99
N LYS A 38 4.39 12.66 -8.14
CA LYS A 38 3.65 13.23 -7.01
C LYS A 38 2.60 12.23 -6.53
N ILE A 39 2.64 11.89 -5.25
CA ILE A 39 1.65 11.03 -4.60
C ILE A 39 0.67 11.90 -3.80
N ASP A 40 -0.63 11.64 -3.97
CA ASP A 40 -1.69 12.34 -3.23
C ASP A 40 -2.20 11.51 -2.05
N GLU A 41 -2.38 10.20 -2.25
CA GLU A 41 -2.90 9.27 -1.23
C GLU A 41 -2.05 7.99 -1.15
N VAL A 42 -1.99 7.38 0.04
CA VAL A 42 -1.27 6.12 0.26
C VAL A 42 -2.20 5.15 0.98
N PHE A 43 -2.24 3.89 0.54
CA PHE A 43 -3.04 2.84 1.16
C PHE A 43 -2.17 1.68 1.62
N ILE A 44 -2.17 1.42 2.92
CA ILE A 44 -1.50 0.28 3.56
C ILE A 44 -2.58 -0.60 4.20
N GLY A 45 -2.85 -1.75 3.59
CA GLY A 45 -3.81 -2.70 4.16
C GLY A 45 -4.61 -3.51 3.15
N SER A 46 -4.14 -4.71 2.84
CA SER A 46 -4.89 -5.66 2.01
C SER A 46 -4.64 -7.08 2.51
N CYS A 47 -5.18 -8.09 1.83
CA CYS A 47 -4.81 -9.47 2.10
C CYS A 47 -3.32 -9.78 1.85
N MET A 48 -2.59 -8.91 1.14
CA MET A 48 -1.12 -9.04 0.95
C MET A 48 -0.32 -8.58 2.17
N THR A 49 -0.95 -7.88 3.12
CA THR A 49 -0.28 -7.37 4.30
C THR A 49 -0.49 -8.28 5.51
N ASN A 50 0.53 -8.43 6.35
CA ASN A 50 0.51 -8.96 7.70
C ASN A 50 0.97 -7.90 8.72
N ILE A 51 0.87 -8.21 10.02
CA ILE A 51 1.23 -7.31 11.12
C ILE A 51 2.63 -6.68 11.00
N GLY A 52 3.60 -7.40 10.42
CA GLY A 52 4.98 -6.93 10.27
C GLY A 52 5.08 -5.66 9.43
N HIS A 53 4.28 -5.53 8.37
CA HIS A 53 4.28 -4.33 7.53
C HIS A 53 3.73 -3.11 8.28
N PHE A 54 2.74 -3.29 9.14
CA PHE A 54 2.20 -2.19 9.96
C PHE A 54 3.20 -1.76 11.02
N ARG A 55 3.91 -2.70 11.66
CA ARG A 55 5.00 -2.36 12.59
C ARG A 55 6.11 -1.58 11.89
N ALA A 56 6.52 -2.00 10.69
CA ALA A 56 7.51 -1.30 9.89
C ALA A 56 7.03 0.11 9.47
N ALA A 57 5.81 0.23 8.96
CA ALA A 57 5.21 1.51 8.59
C ALA A 57 5.10 2.45 9.79
N SER A 58 4.68 1.94 10.95
CA SER A 58 4.62 2.71 12.20
C SER A 58 5.99 3.24 12.59
N LYS A 59 7.04 2.39 12.56
CA LYS A 59 8.43 2.80 12.85
C LYS A 59 8.88 3.97 11.96
N LEU A 60 8.56 3.93 10.67
CA LEU A 60 8.90 5.00 9.72
C LEU A 60 8.15 6.31 9.98
N LEU A 61 6.96 6.21 10.60
CA LEU A 61 6.10 7.35 10.93
C LEU A 61 6.32 7.89 12.35
N GLU A 62 7.20 7.29 13.16
CA GLU A 62 7.52 7.76 14.50
C GLU A 62 7.98 9.23 14.49
N GLY A 63 7.33 10.06 15.30
CA GLY A 63 7.62 11.48 15.40
C GLY A 63 7.19 12.33 14.20
N LYS A 64 6.62 11.72 13.13
CA LYS A 64 6.06 12.45 12.00
C LYS A 64 4.67 12.98 12.34
N ARG A 65 4.37 14.18 11.84
CA ARG A 65 3.06 14.85 11.93
C ARG A 65 2.78 15.51 10.59
N ASP A 66 1.50 15.70 10.28
CA ASP A 66 1.03 16.43 9.10
C ASP A 66 1.72 15.98 7.80
N ILE A 67 1.79 14.66 7.58
CA ILE A 67 2.37 14.10 6.36
C ILE A 67 1.64 14.67 5.13
N PRO A 68 2.34 14.97 4.02
CA PRO A 68 1.78 15.74 2.90
C PRO A 68 0.79 14.93 2.03
N VAL A 69 0.39 13.74 2.47
CA VAL A 69 -0.46 12.79 1.75
C VAL A 69 -1.57 12.29 2.65
N LYS A 70 -2.69 11.87 2.06
CA LYS A 70 -3.72 11.17 2.82
C LYS A 70 -3.35 9.70 2.98
N LEU A 71 -2.95 9.30 4.17
CA LEU A 71 -2.59 7.92 4.48
C LEU A 71 -3.80 7.15 5.01
N TRP A 72 -4.05 5.99 4.42
CA TRP A 72 -5.09 5.04 4.81
C TRP A 72 -4.44 3.78 5.36
N VAL A 73 -4.87 3.33 6.54
CA VAL A 73 -4.34 2.14 7.21
C VAL A 73 -5.48 1.18 7.53
N ALA A 74 -5.45 -0.02 6.97
CA ALA A 74 -6.50 -1.03 7.15
C ALA A 74 -5.90 -2.40 7.50
N PRO A 75 -5.81 -2.79 8.78
CA PRO A 75 -5.33 -4.12 9.13
C PRO A 75 -6.18 -5.22 8.51
N PRO A 76 -5.60 -6.36 8.11
CA PRO A 76 -6.38 -7.40 7.43
C PRO A 76 -7.37 -8.10 8.36
N THR A 77 -7.10 -8.15 9.67
CA THR A 77 -7.93 -8.85 10.63
C THR A 77 -8.09 -8.09 11.97
N LYS A 78 -9.11 -8.46 12.76
CA LYS A 78 -9.33 -7.91 14.10
C LYS A 78 -8.20 -8.23 15.09
N MET A 79 -7.50 -9.33 14.88
CA MET A 79 -6.39 -9.79 15.72
C MET A 79 -5.18 -8.89 15.49
N ASP A 80 -4.87 -8.57 14.24
CA ASP A 80 -3.79 -7.63 13.89
C ASP A 80 -4.10 -6.23 14.44
N GLN A 81 -5.33 -5.74 14.25
CA GLN A 81 -5.75 -4.47 14.82
C GLN A 81 -5.56 -4.43 16.34
N LYS A 82 -6.02 -5.47 17.05
CA LYS A 82 -5.91 -5.56 18.50
C LYS A 82 -4.44 -5.51 18.93
N GLN A 83 -3.59 -6.35 18.34
CA GLN A 83 -2.18 -6.43 18.67
C GLN A 83 -1.43 -5.11 18.38
N LEU A 84 -1.68 -4.48 17.23
CA LEU A 84 -1.11 -3.18 16.88
C LEU A 84 -1.56 -2.06 17.82
N THR A 85 -2.76 -2.17 18.39
CA THR A 85 -3.26 -1.23 19.39
C THR A 85 -2.56 -1.44 20.74
N GLU A 86 -2.42 -2.70 21.18
CA GLU A 86 -1.71 -3.07 22.42
C GLU A 86 -0.23 -2.66 22.38
N GLU A 87 0.39 -2.72 21.21
CA GLU A 87 1.77 -2.28 20.97
C GLU A 87 1.93 -0.76 20.79
N GLY A 88 0.82 0.00 20.74
CA GLY A 88 0.84 1.45 20.61
C GLY A 88 1.03 1.98 19.18
N HIS A 89 1.13 1.12 18.16
CA HIS A 89 1.31 1.52 16.76
C HIS A 89 0.14 2.37 16.23
N TYR A 90 -1.08 2.13 16.72
CA TYR A 90 -2.25 2.96 16.40
C TYR A 90 -2.08 4.42 16.83
N GLY A 91 -1.39 4.68 17.95
CA GLY A 91 -1.09 6.04 18.40
C GLY A 91 -0.14 6.76 17.45
N VAL A 92 0.84 6.04 16.89
CA VAL A 92 1.77 6.59 15.89
C VAL A 92 1.03 6.93 14.59
N PHE A 93 0.17 6.02 14.10
CA PHE A 93 -0.65 6.29 12.91
C PHE A 93 -1.55 7.51 13.11
N GLY A 94 -2.22 7.63 14.26
CA GLY A 94 -3.03 8.80 14.58
C GLY A 94 -2.23 10.09 14.65
N THR A 95 -1.04 10.06 15.27
CA THR A 95 -0.13 11.22 15.35
C THR A 95 0.36 11.67 13.98
N ALA A 96 0.62 10.72 13.07
CA ALA A 96 1.00 11.00 11.69
C ALA A 96 -0.15 11.56 10.84
N GLY A 97 -1.40 11.55 11.34
CA GLY A 97 -2.60 11.99 10.61
C GLY A 97 -3.21 10.91 9.71
N ALA A 98 -2.86 9.64 9.93
CA ALA A 98 -3.40 8.53 9.15
C ALA A 98 -4.87 8.26 9.47
N ARG A 99 -5.65 7.94 8.45
CA ARG A 99 -7.03 7.44 8.59
C ARG A 99 -7.00 5.93 8.74
N THR A 100 -7.31 5.45 9.94
CA THR A 100 -7.42 4.01 10.22
C THR A 100 -8.82 3.50 9.91
N GLU A 101 -8.92 2.49 9.06
CA GLU A 101 -10.16 1.83 8.68
C GLU A 101 -10.39 0.57 9.54
N MET A 102 -11.64 0.08 9.53
CA MET A 102 -11.96 -1.21 10.15
C MET A 102 -11.29 -2.36 9.38
N PRO A 103 -10.95 -3.48 10.05
CA PRO A 103 -10.34 -4.61 9.38
C PRO A 103 -11.19 -5.17 8.24
N GLY A 104 -10.58 -5.33 7.07
CA GLY A 104 -11.25 -5.79 5.86
C GLY A 104 -10.57 -5.30 4.58
N CYS A 105 -11.25 -5.44 3.45
CA CYS A 105 -10.69 -5.08 2.14
C CYS A 105 -10.52 -3.57 1.94
N SER A 106 -11.34 -2.74 2.59
CA SER A 106 -11.28 -1.27 2.49
C SER A 106 -11.17 -0.79 1.02
N LEU A 107 -10.18 0.04 0.71
CA LEU A 107 -9.95 0.59 -0.63
C LEU A 107 -9.56 -0.45 -1.70
N CYS A 108 -9.09 -1.64 -1.31
CA CYS A 108 -8.60 -2.68 -2.23
C CYS A 108 -9.67 -3.08 -3.27
N MET A 109 -10.96 -3.03 -2.89
CA MET A 109 -12.07 -3.32 -3.79
C MET A 109 -12.70 -2.09 -4.44
N GLY A 110 -12.60 -0.91 -3.81
CA GLY A 110 -13.19 0.34 -4.30
C GLY A 110 -14.72 0.37 -4.35
N ASN A 111 -15.41 -0.55 -3.66
CA ASN A 111 -16.87 -0.67 -3.67
C ASN A 111 -17.58 0.08 -2.53
N GLN A 112 -16.82 0.71 -1.62
CA GLN A 112 -17.32 1.46 -0.48
C GLN A 112 -16.59 2.80 -0.39
N ALA A 113 -15.51 2.86 0.41
CA ALA A 113 -14.60 3.99 0.40
C ALA A 113 -13.84 4.03 -0.93
N GLN A 114 -13.60 5.23 -1.41
CA GLN A 114 -12.81 5.52 -2.60
C GLN A 114 -11.84 6.65 -2.30
N VAL A 115 -10.72 6.64 -3.00
CA VAL A 115 -9.80 7.79 -3.02
C VAL A 115 -10.43 8.95 -3.80
N ARG A 116 -9.85 10.14 -3.68
CA ARG A 116 -10.27 11.32 -4.42
C ARG A 116 -10.14 11.07 -5.93
N GLU A 117 -11.12 11.55 -6.70
CA GLU A 117 -11.05 11.51 -8.17
C GLU A 117 -9.76 12.18 -8.67
N GLY A 118 -9.08 11.53 -9.63
CA GLY A 118 -7.82 12.05 -10.19
C GLY A 118 -6.59 11.86 -9.32
N ALA A 119 -6.70 11.26 -8.13
CA ALA A 119 -5.57 11.08 -7.23
C ALA A 119 -4.53 10.09 -7.80
N THR A 120 -3.26 10.40 -7.55
CA THR A 120 -2.17 9.43 -7.70
C THR A 120 -1.96 8.72 -6.36
N VAL A 121 -2.06 7.41 -6.36
CA VAL A 121 -2.09 6.57 -5.16
C VAL A 121 -0.93 5.59 -5.17
N MET A 122 -0.29 5.41 -4.01
CA MET A 122 0.62 4.29 -3.77
C MET A 122 -0.09 3.27 -2.88
N SER A 123 -0.24 2.03 -3.35
CA SER A 123 -1.13 1.04 -2.75
C SER A 123 -0.43 -0.29 -2.48
N THR A 124 -0.62 -0.85 -1.29
CA THR A 124 -0.24 -2.25 -0.99
C THR A 124 -1.37 -3.23 -1.34
N SER A 125 -2.25 -2.88 -2.28
CA SER A 125 -3.32 -3.76 -2.77
C SER A 125 -2.84 -4.65 -3.91
N THR A 126 -3.70 -5.52 -4.43
CA THR A 126 -3.32 -6.50 -5.46
C THR A 126 -3.58 -6.04 -6.89
N ARG A 127 -4.35 -4.97 -7.07
CA ARG A 127 -4.87 -4.57 -8.39
C ARG A 127 -4.90 -3.06 -8.50
N ASN A 128 -4.31 -2.56 -9.57
CA ASN A 128 -4.23 -1.14 -9.89
C ASN A 128 -5.08 -0.73 -11.11
N PHE A 129 -5.91 -1.62 -11.69
CA PHE A 129 -6.73 -1.35 -12.88
C PHE A 129 -7.42 0.04 -12.93
N PRO A 130 -7.73 0.56 -14.12
CA PRO A 130 -8.46 1.82 -14.25
C PRO A 130 -9.75 1.82 -13.41
N ASN A 131 -9.94 2.89 -12.64
CA ASN A 131 -11.08 3.10 -11.75
C ASN A 131 -11.21 2.12 -10.56
N ARG A 132 -10.14 1.39 -10.21
CA ARG A 132 -10.20 0.37 -9.16
C ARG A 132 -10.31 0.95 -7.74
N LEU A 133 -9.47 1.93 -7.38
CA LEU A 133 -9.48 2.55 -6.03
C LEU A 133 -10.36 3.81 -5.98
N GLY A 134 -10.66 4.40 -7.13
CA GLY A 134 -11.48 5.59 -7.29
C GLY A 134 -11.52 6.02 -8.76
N LYS A 135 -12.38 6.97 -9.09
CA LYS A 135 -12.56 7.41 -10.48
C LYS A 135 -11.34 8.17 -11.00
N ASN A 136 -10.92 7.89 -12.24
CA ASN A 136 -9.80 8.58 -12.91
C ASN A 136 -8.49 8.59 -12.09
N THR A 137 -8.26 7.57 -11.26
CA THR A 137 -7.07 7.50 -10.41
C THR A 137 -5.88 6.87 -11.13
N ASN A 138 -4.68 7.23 -10.71
CA ASN A 138 -3.43 6.57 -11.12
C ASN A 138 -2.90 5.77 -9.93
N VAL A 139 -2.90 4.45 -10.00
CA VAL A 139 -2.55 3.60 -8.85
C VAL A 139 -1.24 2.86 -9.11
N TYR A 140 -0.24 3.17 -8.30
CA TYR A 140 0.93 2.32 -8.09
C TYR A 140 0.59 1.23 -7.07
#